data_AF-A0A1L3EUN0-F1
#
_entry.id   AF-A0A1L3EUN0-F1
#
_cell.length_a   1.000
_cell.length_b   1.000
_cell.length_c   1.000
_cell.angle_alpha   90.00
_cell.angle_beta   90.00
_cell.angle_gamma   90.00
#
_symmetry.space_group_name_H-M   'P 1'
#
loop_
_entity.id
_entity.type
_entity.pdbx_description
1 polymer ?
#
loop_
_entity_poly.entity_id
_entity_poly.type
_entity_poly.pdbx_seq_one_letter_code
_entity_poly.pdbx_strand_id
1 'polypeptide(L)'
;MGMARRDLAFVVEAAHRREETLNGIAVHTLESGECDGWPFVAAVGDPALRERVVALCEVRGMTAVTLCDPSVQRHDSVRIGDGGIIAPGAVLTVDITLGDHVHVNIGASISHDAVLGSFSIVSPGARIAGHVTLGRRVFVGVGATIINGTPGAPLVVGDDAVIAAGACVVGPVAKGIRVMGVPAKAG
;
A
#
# COMPACT_ATOMS: atom_id res chain seq x y z
N MET A 1 13.30 21.53 -25.53
CA MET A 1 14.20 21.94 -24.43
C MET A 1 14.31 20.75 -23.50
N GLY A 2 15.38 19.96 -23.61
CA GLY A 2 15.50 18.65 -22.97
C GLY A 2 15.89 18.77 -21.50
N MET A 3 15.10 18.17 -20.61
CA MET A 3 15.52 17.89 -19.25
C MET A 3 16.67 16.88 -19.29
N ALA A 4 17.83 17.27 -18.75
CA ALA A 4 18.92 16.35 -18.49
C ALA A 4 18.46 15.32 -17.45
N ARG A 5 18.74 14.02 -17.64
CA ARG A 5 18.41 12.91 -16.73
C ARG A 5 18.85 13.19 -15.27
N ARG A 6 18.00 13.86 -14.50
CA ARG A 6 18.13 14.15 -13.06
C ARG A 6 16.88 13.78 -12.26
N ASP A 7 15.99 12.96 -12.80
CA ASP A 7 14.59 12.98 -12.35
C ASP A 7 14.13 11.74 -11.57
N LEU A 8 14.99 10.74 -11.38
CA LEU A 8 14.64 9.52 -10.64
C LEU A 8 15.88 8.80 -10.11
N ALA A 9 15.77 8.28 -8.90
CA ALA A 9 16.75 7.37 -8.32
C ALA A 9 16.06 6.29 -7.47
N PHE A 10 16.70 5.14 -7.35
CA PHE A 10 16.43 4.20 -6.28
C PHE A 10 17.27 4.58 -5.07
N VAL A 11 16.68 4.49 -3.88
CA VAL A 11 17.38 4.71 -2.62
C VAL A 11 17.19 3.48 -1.74
N VAL A 12 18.29 2.91 -1.27
CA VAL A 12 18.30 1.72 -0.42
C VAL A 12 19.21 1.94 0.78
N GLU A 13 19.10 1.14 1.85
CA GLU A 13 20.15 1.13 2.88
C GLU A 13 21.45 0.56 2.29
N ALA A 14 22.60 1.07 2.73
CA ALA A 14 23.91 0.66 2.20
C ALA A 14 24.13 -0.85 2.31
N ALA A 15 23.65 -1.47 3.39
CA ALA A 15 23.71 -2.93 3.60
C ALA A 15 22.91 -3.74 2.56
N HIS A 16 21.99 -3.10 1.83
CA HIS A 16 21.13 -3.73 0.83
C HIS A 16 21.46 -3.31 -0.61
N ARG A 17 22.43 -2.42 -0.83
CA ARG A 17 22.87 -2.04 -2.18
C ARG A 17 23.58 -3.21 -2.87
N ARG A 18 23.09 -3.61 -4.04
CA ARG A 18 23.66 -4.71 -4.86
C ARG A 18 24.31 -4.23 -6.15
N GLU A 19 23.86 -3.09 -6.66
CA GLU A 19 24.27 -2.54 -7.96
C GLU A 19 24.30 -1.01 -7.88
N GLU A 20 25.06 -0.38 -8.78
CA GLU A 20 25.13 1.09 -8.89
C GLU A 20 23.93 1.67 -9.64
N THR A 21 23.34 0.87 -10.53
CA THR A 21 22.16 1.25 -11.32
C THR A 21 21.22 0.07 -11.46
N LEU A 22 19.91 0.29 -11.34
CA LEU A 22 18.85 -0.69 -11.57
C LEU A 22 17.97 -0.21 -12.72
N ASN A 23 17.79 -1.01 -13.77
CA ASN A 23 17.04 -0.63 -14.98
C ASN A 23 17.50 0.70 -15.62
N GLY A 24 18.80 1.02 -15.51
CA GLY A 24 19.37 2.28 -16.01
C GLY A 24 19.11 3.51 -15.14
N ILE A 25 18.55 3.33 -13.94
CA ILE A 25 18.31 4.37 -12.92
C ILE A 25 19.37 4.23 -11.83
N ALA A 26 19.92 5.34 -11.35
CA ALA A 26 20.92 5.33 -10.28
C ALA A 26 20.36 4.73 -8.99
N VAL A 27 21.20 3.97 -8.28
CA VAL A 27 20.91 3.45 -6.94
C VAL A 27 21.83 4.17 -5.95
N HIS A 28 21.24 5.06 -5.15
CA HIS A 28 21.91 5.74 -4.03
C HIS A 28 21.66 4.99 -2.72
N THR A 29 22.42 5.34 -1.69
CA THR A 29 22.22 4.82 -0.34
C THR A 29 21.58 5.87 0.55
N LEU A 30 20.70 5.49 1.47
CA LEU A 30 20.17 6.41 2.48
C LEU A 30 21.31 7.10 3.25
N GLU A 31 22.41 6.40 3.51
CA GLU A 31 23.57 6.89 4.25
C GLU A 31 24.40 7.92 3.49
N SER A 32 24.28 8.03 2.16
CA SER A 32 25.08 8.99 1.38
C SER A 32 24.49 10.40 1.38
N GLY A 33 23.20 10.55 1.73
CA GLY A 33 22.51 11.85 1.76
C GLY A 33 22.26 12.47 0.38
N GLU A 34 22.59 11.76 -0.70
CA GLU A 34 22.48 12.27 -2.08
C GLU A 34 21.05 12.65 -2.49
N CYS A 35 20.06 12.04 -1.82
CA CYS A 35 18.63 12.26 -2.07
C CYS A 35 17.92 12.99 -0.91
N ASP A 36 18.64 13.58 0.03
CA ASP A 36 18.03 14.35 1.12
C ASP A 36 17.17 15.50 0.55
N GLY A 37 16.01 15.73 1.14
CA GLY A 37 15.04 16.73 0.65
C GLY A 37 14.26 16.34 -0.61
N TRP A 38 14.51 15.17 -1.21
CA TRP A 38 13.77 14.76 -2.41
C TRP A 38 12.36 14.26 -2.07
N PRO A 39 11.39 14.40 -3.00
CA PRO A 39 10.14 13.65 -2.91
C PRO A 39 10.39 12.15 -3.07
N PHE A 40 9.61 11.31 -2.39
CA PHE A 40 9.78 9.86 -2.47
C PHE A 40 8.48 9.07 -2.38
N VAL A 41 8.57 7.83 -2.88
CA VAL A 41 7.64 6.73 -2.58
C VAL A 41 8.43 5.56 -2.00
N ALA A 42 7.84 4.87 -1.03
CA ALA A 42 8.46 3.69 -0.44
C ALA A 42 7.97 2.41 -1.12
N ALA A 43 8.68 1.96 -2.16
CA ALA A 43 8.36 0.74 -2.92
C ALA A 43 8.75 -0.56 -2.17
N VAL A 44 8.32 -0.70 -0.92
CA VAL A 44 8.62 -1.84 -0.02
C VAL A 44 7.36 -2.66 0.22
N GLY A 45 7.42 -3.95 -0.11
CA GLY A 45 6.27 -4.87 -0.08
C GLY A 45 5.90 -5.44 1.30
N ASP A 46 6.76 -5.28 2.31
CA ASP A 46 6.44 -5.63 3.69
C ASP A 46 5.94 -4.37 4.43
N PRO A 47 4.73 -4.38 5.02
CA PRO A 47 4.16 -3.20 5.69
C PRO A 47 5.01 -2.63 6.83
N ALA A 48 5.58 -3.48 7.69
CA ALA A 48 6.36 -3.04 8.84
C ALA A 48 7.72 -2.49 8.42
N LEU A 49 8.35 -3.16 7.45
CA LEU A 49 9.58 -2.69 6.82
C LEU A 49 9.35 -1.36 6.10
N ARG A 50 8.22 -1.19 5.40
CA ARG A 50 7.86 0.06 4.74
C ARG A 50 7.72 1.21 5.73
N GLU A 51 7.01 1.00 6.84
CA GLU A 51 6.88 2.01 7.91
C GLU A 51 8.24 2.42 8.48
N ARG A 52 9.14 1.46 8.71
CA ARG A 52 10.51 1.74 9.14
C ARG A 52 11.30 2.56 8.11
N VAL A 53 11.25 2.18 6.84
CA VAL A 53 12.00 2.87 5.76
C VAL A 53 11.47 4.28 5.56
N VAL A 54 10.15 4.48 5.61
CA VAL A 54 9.54 5.81 5.55
C VAL A 54 10.09 6.72 6.65
N ALA A 55 10.12 6.24 7.90
CA ALA A 55 10.66 7.01 9.01
C ALA A 55 12.13 7.41 8.79
N LEU A 56 12.94 6.55 8.17
CA LEU A 56 14.33 6.86 7.82
C LEU A 56 14.45 7.94 6.73
N CYS A 57 13.54 7.95 5.76
CA CYS A 57 13.47 8.99 4.73
C CYS A 57 13.02 10.33 5.32
N GLU A 58 12.02 10.34 6.20
CA GLU A 58 11.49 11.56 6.82
C GLU A 58 12.53 12.26 7.70
N VAL A 59 13.34 11.49 8.46
CA VAL A 59 14.47 12.05 9.24
C VAL A 59 15.50 12.75 8.36
N ARG A 60 15.56 12.42 7.06
CA ARG A 60 16.43 13.05 6.05
C ARG A 60 15.76 14.23 5.34
N GLY A 61 14.60 14.68 5.83
CA GLY A 61 13.84 15.76 5.22
C GLY A 61 13.23 15.42 3.87
N MET A 62 13.17 14.14 3.50
CA MET A 62 12.48 13.69 2.29
C MET A 62 10.96 13.75 2.52
N THR A 63 10.20 14.05 1.46
CA THR A 63 8.74 14.22 1.56
C THR A 63 8.02 13.11 0.79
N ALA A 64 7.11 12.42 1.45
CA ALA A 64 6.31 11.39 0.79
C ALA A 64 5.39 12.01 -0.27
N VAL A 65 5.29 11.39 -1.45
CA VAL A 65 4.35 11.79 -2.51
C VAL A 65 3.49 10.61 -2.90
N THR A 66 2.25 10.87 -3.31
CA THR A 66 1.33 9.81 -3.74
C THR A 66 1.41 9.61 -5.25
N LEU A 67 1.59 8.36 -5.67
CA LEU A 67 1.57 7.96 -7.07
C LEU A 67 0.29 7.19 -7.36
N CYS A 68 -0.52 7.72 -8.27
CA CYS A 68 -1.70 7.06 -8.79
C CYS A 68 -1.54 6.89 -10.30
N ASP A 69 -1.60 5.64 -10.76
CA ASP A 69 -1.53 5.37 -12.20
C ASP A 69 -2.73 6.03 -12.93
N PRO A 70 -2.53 6.62 -14.13
CA PRO A 70 -3.61 7.28 -14.87
C PRO A 70 -4.78 6.37 -15.28
N SER A 71 -4.59 5.04 -15.32
CA SER A 71 -5.65 4.09 -15.67
C SER A 71 -6.65 3.81 -14.54
N VAL A 72 -6.30 4.22 -13.31
CA VAL A 72 -7.11 3.96 -12.11
C VAL A 72 -8.47 4.63 -12.23
N GLN A 73 -9.53 3.83 -12.09
CA GLN A 73 -10.90 4.34 -12.05
C GLN A 73 -11.22 4.68 -10.60
N ARG A 74 -11.46 5.97 -10.31
CA ARG A 74 -11.85 6.44 -8.98
C ARG A 74 -12.84 7.60 -9.02
N HIS A 75 -13.73 7.65 -8.04
CA HIS A 75 -14.55 8.84 -7.80
C HIS A 75 -13.77 9.95 -7.09
N ASP A 76 -14.23 11.20 -7.22
CA ASP A 76 -13.60 12.37 -6.62
C ASP A 76 -13.66 12.37 -5.09
N SER A 77 -14.60 11.64 -4.49
CA SER A 77 -14.72 11.53 -3.03
C SER A 77 -13.70 10.58 -2.40
N VAL A 78 -12.94 9.82 -3.20
CA VAL A 78 -11.87 8.95 -2.71
C VAL A 78 -10.73 9.80 -2.16
N ARG A 79 -10.39 9.59 -0.88
CA ARG A 79 -9.28 10.25 -0.21
C ARG A 79 -8.09 9.29 -0.12
N ILE A 80 -6.91 9.78 -0.50
CA ILE A 80 -5.66 9.01 -0.48
C ILE A 80 -4.65 9.80 0.33
N GLY A 81 -4.13 9.21 1.40
CA GLY A 81 -3.06 9.77 2.22
C GLY A 81 -1.73 9.87 1.46
N ASP A 82 -0.72 10.43 2.11
CA ASP A 82 0.58 10.68 1.51
C ASP A 82 1.36 9.38 1.28
N GLY A 83 2.24 9.36 0.28
CA GLY A 83 3.09 8.20 0.01
C GLY A 83 2.37 6.96 -0.51
N GLY A 84 1.09 7.08 -0.89
CA GLY A 84 0.29 5.99 -1.43
C GLY A 84 0.75 5.57 -2.83
N ILE A 85 0.61 4.28 -3.15
CA ILE A 85 0.87 3.75 -4.50
C ILE A 85 -0.37 3.03 -5.00
N ILE A 86 -1.04 3.60 -5.99
CA ILE A 86 -2.23 3.03 -6.64
C ILE A 86 -1.84 2.58 -8.05
N ALA A 87 -1.73 1.28 -8.23
CA ALA A 87 -1.18 0.65 -9.41
C ALA A 87 -2.22 0.51 -10.55
N PRO A 88 -1.78 0.24 -11.79
CA PRO A 88 -2.66 0.15 -12.96
C PRO A 88 -3.84 -0.81 -12.80
N GLY A 89 -4.97 -0.42 -13.39
CA GLY A 89 -6.20 -1.24 -13.40
C GLY A 89 -6.90 -1.39 -12.06
N ALA A 90 -6.44 -0.70 -11.01
CA ALA A 90 -7.18 -0.63 -9.76
C ALA A 90 -8.51 0.13 -9.94
N VAL A 91 -9.55 -0.31 -9.23
CA VAL A 91 -10.87 0.33 -9.23
C VAL A 91 -11.25 0.70 -7.80
N LEU A 92 -11.47 1.98 -7.56
CA LEU A 92 -11.90 2.54 -6.29
C LEU A 92 -13.27 3.17 -6.53
N THR A 93 -14.32 2.74 -5.85
CA THR A 93 -15.66 3.29 -6.13
C THR A 93 -15.84 4.68 -5.50
N VAL A 94 -16.60 4.82 -4.41
CA VAL A 94 -16.99 6.10 -3.81
C VAL A 94 -16.74 6.07 -2.30
N ASP A 95 -16.43 7.21 -1.72
CA ASP A 95 -16.39 7.43 -0.26
C ASP A 95 -15.38 6.53 0.47
N ILE A 96 -14.28 6.20 -0.22
CA ILE A 96 -13.17 5.41 0.30
C ILE A 96 -12.14 6.34 0.94
N THR A 97 -11.59 5.92 2.09
CA THR A 97 -10.46 6.59 2.74
C THR A 97 -9.27 5.64 2.84
N LEU A 98 -8.17 6.00 2.18
CA LEU A 98 -6.89 5.32 2.31
C LEU A 98 -5.96 6.17 3.17
N GLY A 99 -5.40 5.58 4.23
CA GLY A 99 -4.37 6.22 5.04
C GLY A 99 -3.03 6.32 4.30
N ASP A 100 -2.04 6.87 4.99
CA ASP A 100 -0.72 7.12 4.43
C ASP A 100 -0.01 5.82 4.04
N HIS A 101 0.76 5.85 2.97
CA HIS A 101 1.56 4.74 2.48
C HIS A 101 0.75 3.45 2.22
N VAL A 102 -0.54 3.56 1.91
CA VAL A 102 -1.34 2.43 1.45
C VAL A 102 -0.95 2.07 0.01
N HIS A 103 -0.76 0.78 -0.24
CA HIS A 103 -0.54 0.26 -1.59
C HIS A 103 -1.79 -0.47 -2.08
N VAL A 104 -2.34 -0.03 -3.21
CA VAL A 104 -3.41 -0.72 -3.92
C VAL A 104 -2.83 -1.22 -5.24
N ASN A 105 -2.66 -2.53 -5.35
CA ASN A 105 -1.84 -3.12 -6.40
C ASN A 105 -2.67 -3.46 -7.65
N ILE A 106 -1.99 -3.97 -8.67
CA ILE A 106 -2.51 -4.13 -10.04
C ILE A 106 -3.83 -4.90 -10.03
N GLY A 107 -4.87 -4.32 -10.63
CA GLY A 107 -6.18 -4.96 -10.77
C GLY A 107 -6.93 -5.22 -9.46
N ALA A 108 -6.50 -4.64 -8.33
CA ALA A 108 -7.25 -4.69 -7.08
C ALA A 108 -8.48 -3.78 -7.12
N SER A 109 -9.53 -4.12 -6.36
CA SER A 109 -10.72 -3.29 -6.27
C SER A 109 -11.09 -2.98 -4.82
N ILE A 110 -11.48 -1.74 -4.55
CA ILE A 110 -11.99 -1.27 -3.27
C ILE A 110 -13.39 -0.68 -3.50
N SER A 111 -14.36 -1.22 -2.79
CA SER A 111 -15.76 -0.79 -2.86
C SER A 111 -16.07 0.30 -1.85
N HIS A 112 -17.32 0.76 -1.85
CA HIS A 112 -17.73 2.00 -1.21
C HIS A 112 -17.58 1.98 0.33
N ASP A 113 -17.40 3.16 0.93
CA ASP A 113 -17.31 3.34 2.39
C ASP A 113 -16.19 2.52 3.08
N ALA A 114 -15.20 2.06 2.30
CA ALA A 114 -14.06 1.34 2.86
C ALA A 114 -13.03 2.29 3.48
N VAL A 115 -12.43 1.86 4.59
CA VAL A 115 -11.37 2.58 5.29
C VAL A 115 -10.16 1.68 5.41
N LEU A 116 -9.02 2.09 4.87
CA LEU A 116 -7.77 1.34 4.94
C LEU A 116 -6.75 2.11 5.76
N GLY A 117 -6.33 1.55 6.90
CA GLY A 117 -5.31 2.15 7.74
C GLY A 117 -3.93 2.19 7.06
N SER A 118 -3.09 3.13 7.52
CA SER A 118 -1.79 3.41 6.94
C SER A 118 -0.91 2.16 6.78
N PHE A 119 -0.05 2.15 5.77
CA PHE A 119 0.85 1.05 5.44
C PHE A 119 0.18 -0.28 5.07
N SER A 120 -1.15 -0.33 4.92
CA SER A 120 -1.84 -1.52 4.44
C SER A 120 -1.53 -1.79 2.95
N ILE A 121 -1.65 -3.06 2.56
CA ILE A 121 -1.43 -3.52 1.19
C ILE A 121 -2.64 -4.29 0.72
N VAL A 122 -3.19 -3.88 -0.41
CA VAL A 122 -4.14 -4.66 -1.20
C VAL A 122 -3.39 -5.23 -2.40
N SER A 123 -3.00 -6.50 -2.32
CA SER A 123 -2.17 -7.17 -3.33
C SER A 123 -2.89 -7.34 -4.67
N PRO A 124 -2.17 -7.71 -5.75
CA PRO A 124 -2.77 -7.83 -7.08
C PRO A 124 -4.05 -8.66 -7.11
N GLY A 125 -5.08 -8.13 -7.78
CA GLY A 125 -6.37 -8.78 -7.95
C GLY A 125 -7.19 -9.02 -6.68
N ALA A 126 -6.77 -8.53 -5.51
CA ALA A 126 -7.55 -8.64 -4.28
C ALA A 126 -8.76 -7.70 -4.31
N ARG A 127 -9.84 -8.11 -3.64
CA ARG A 127 -11.15 -7.43 -3.67
C ARG A 127 -11.63 -7.10 -2.26
N ILE A 128 -11.82 -5.81 -2.00
CA ILE A 128 -12.39 -5.28 -0.77
C ILE A 128 -13.80 -4.81 -1.07
N ALA A 129 -14.79 -5.44 -0.45
CA ALA A 129 -16.19 -5.04 -0.60
C ALA A 129 -16.53 -3.83 0.29
N GLY A 130 -17.79 -3.38 0.25
CA GLY A 130 -18.21 -2.13 0.88
C GLY A 130 -18.27 -2.22 2.40
N HIS A 131 -18.12 -1.08 3.07
CA HIS A 131 -18.11 -0.98 4.54
C HIS A 131 -17.08 -1.92 5.21
N VAL A 132 -15.88 -2.02 4.64
CA VAL A 132 -14.75 -2.76 5.23
C VAL A 132 -13.78 -1.78 5.87
N THR A 133 -13.32 -2.09 7.09
CA THR A 133 -12.25 -1.35 7.76
C THR A 133 -11.03 -2.24 7.93
N LEU A 134 -9.93 -1.89 7.27
CA LEU A 134 -8.61 -2.46 7.55
C LEU A 134 -7.87 -1.57 8.53
N GLY A 135 -7.27 -2.17 9.56
CA GLY A 135 -6.38 -1.50 10.49
C GLY A 135 -5.05 -1.08 9.84
N ARG A 136 -4.07 -0.71 10.66
CA ARG A 136 -2.73 -0.35 10.18
C ARG A 136 -1.95 -1.59 9.74
N ARG A 137 -1.12 -1.48 8.70
CA ARG A 137 -0.22 -2.55 8.22
C ARG A 137 -0.90 -3.88 7.89
N VAL A 138 -2.17 -3.85 7.48
CA VAL A 138 -2.86 -5.07 7.05
C VAL A 138 -2.30 -5.52 5.70
N PHE A 139 -1.94 -6.80 5.59
CA PHE A 139 -1.52 -7.40 4.34
C PHE A 139 -2.67 -8.23 3.75
N VAL A 140 -3.29 -7.75 2.67
CA VAL A 140 -4.28 -8.51 1.91
C VAL A 140 -3.59 -9.18 0.72
N GLY A 141 -3.47 -10.50 0.76
CA GLY A 141 -2.75 -11.30 -0.24
C GLY A 141 -3.40 -11.35 -1.61
N VAL A 142 -2.62 -11.77 -2.61
CA VAL A 142 -3.02 -11.83 -4.03
C VAL A 142 -4.36 -12.55 -4.18
N GLY A 143 -5.31 -11.94 -4.89
CA GLY A 143 -6.61 -12.53 -5.17
C GLY A 143 -7.52 -12.79 -3.96
N ALA A 144 -7.14 -12.36 -2.74
CA ALA A 144 -8.00 -12.48 -1.57
C ALA A 144 -9.27 -11.61 -1.72
N THR A 145 -10.36 -12.05 -1.12
CA THR A 145 -11.64 -11.33 -1.12
C THR A 145 -12.14 -11.13 0.30
N ILE A 146 -12.60 -9.92 0.61
CA ILE A 146 -13.24 -9.57 1.87
C ILE A 146 -14.68 -9.14 1.58
N ILE A 147 -15.66 -9.82 2.19
CA ILE A 147 -17.09 -9.53 1.96
C ILE A 147 -17.53 -8.21 2.59
N ASN A 148 -18.73 -7.75 2.25
CA ASN A 148 -19.27 -6.49 2.74
C ASN A 148 -19.44 -6.51 4.26
N GLY A 149 -19.16 -5.38 4.89
CA GLY A 149 -19.79 -5.01 6.15
C GLY A 149 -21.19 -4.44 5.91
N THR A 150 -21.70 -3.70 6.88
CA THR A 150 -22.98 -2.98 6.76
C THR A 150 -22.84 -1.54 7.27
N PRO A 151 -23.73 -0.62 6.86
CA PRO A 151 -23.80 0.71 7.46
C PRO A 151 -23.94 0.59 8.99
N GLY A 152 -23.03 1.21 9.74
CA GLY A 152 -23.01 1.17 11.21
C GLY A 152 -22.38 -0.08 11.84
N ALA A 153 -22.07 -1.12 11.05
CA ALA A 153 -21.33 -2.30 11.49
C ALA A 153 -20.39 -2.78 10.37
N PRO A 154 -19.24 -2.11 10.17
CA PRO A 154 -18.28 -2.49 9.15
C PRO A 154 -17.64 -3.85 9.47
N LEU A 155 -17.18 -4.57 8.44
CA LEU A 155 -16.34 -5.75 8.63
C LEU A 155 -14.92 -5.27 8.94
N VAL A 156 -14.44 -5.56 10.15
CA VAL A 156 -13.14 -5.08 10.65
C VAL A 156 -12.07 -6.16 10.53
N VAL A 157 -10.94 -5.80 9.91
CA VAL A 157 -9.68 -6.53 9.94
C VAL A 157 -8.70 -5.70 10.76
N GLY A 158 -8.30 -6.21 11.93
CA GLY A 158 -7.44 -5.50 12.87
C GLY A 158 -6.02 -5.26 12.33
N ASP A 159 -5.29 -4.37 12.99
CA ASP A 159 -3.90 -4.03 12.64
C ASP A 159 -3.03 -5.28 12.44
N ASP A 160 -2.01 -5.20 11.61
CA ASP A 160 -0.98 -6.25 11.44
C ASP A 160 -1.54 -7.61 10.96
N ALA A 161 -2.83 -7.70 10.63
CA ALA A 161 -3.44 -8.92 10.16
C ALA A 161 -2.94 -9.28 8.76
N VAL A 162 -2.87 -10.58 8.48
CA VAL A 162 -2.42 -11.13 7.19
C VAL A 162 -3.54 -11.98 6.61
N ILE A 163 -4.11 -11.53 5.50
CA ILE A 163 -5.05 -12.31 4.70
C ILE A 163 -4.23 -13.04 3.64
N ALA A 164 -4.18 -14.37 3.72
CA ALA A 164 -3.41 -15.16 2.76
C ALA A 164 -3.96 -15.02 1.33
N ALA A 165 -3.11 -15.31 0.34
CA ALA A 165 -3.51 -15.32 -1.06
C ALA A 165 -4.75 -16.22 -1.28
N GLY A 166 -5.70 -15.72 -2.07
CA GLY A 166 -6.95 -16.41 -2.40
C GLY A 166 -7.92 -16.64 -1.23
N ALA A 167 -7.65 -16.13 -0.03
CA ALA A 167 -8.55 -16.32 1.11
C ALA A 167 -9.86 -15.53 0.94
N CYS A 168 -10.97 -16.07 1.45
CA CYS A 168 -12.27 -15.41 1.46
C CYS A 168 -12.69 -15.07 2.89
N VAL A 169 -12.50 -13.81 3.28
CA VAL A 169 -12.83 -13.31 4.62
C VAL A 169 -14.32 -13.03 4.69
N VAL A 170 -15.02 -13.81 5.52
CA VAL A 170 -16.48 -13.73 5.72
C VAL A 170 -16.87 -13.21 7.11
N GLY A 171 -15.91 -12.68 7.88
CA GLY A 171 -16.12 -12.17 9.23
C GLY A 171 -14.91 -11.38 9.74
N PRO A 172 -14.99 -10.81 10.95
CA PRO A 172 -13.92 -9.98 11.50
C PRO A 172 -12.63 -10.78 11.73
N VAL A 173 -11.49 -10.13 11.57
CA VAL A 173 -10.16 -10.70 11.79
C VAL A 173 -9.46 -9.90 12.88
N ALA A 174 -9.00 -10.57 13.93
CA ALA A 174 -8.30 -9.91 15.02
C ALA A 174 -6.90 -9.42 14.61
N LYS A 175 -6.39 -8.45 15.36
CA LYS A 175 -5.05 -7.88 15.17
C LYS A 175 -3.96 -8.96 15.17
N GLY A 176 -3.02 -8.85 14.23
CA GLY A 176 -1.85 -9.73 14.11
C GLY A 176 -2.17 -11.16 13.69
N ILE A 177 -3.44 -11.49 13.43
CA ILE A 177 -3.84 -12.84 13.02
C ILE A 177 -3.63 -13.01 11.52
N ARG A 178 -3.10 -14.18 11.17
CA ARG A 178 -3.10 -14.68 9.79
C ARG A 178 -4.33 -15.54 9.57
N VAL A 179 -5.06 -15.29 8.49
CA VAL A 179 -6.18 -16.14 8.05
C VAL A 179 -5.99 -16.63 6.62
N MET A 180 -6.50 -17.83 6.32
CA MET A 180 -6.38 -18.47 5.01
C MET A 180 -7.56 -19.38 4.70
N GLY A 181 -7.77 -19.67 3.41
CA GLY A 181 -8.81 -20.60 2.94
C GLY A 181 -10.15 -19.93 2.59
N VAL A 182 -11.13 -20.76 2.23
CA VAL A 182 -12.49 -20.37 1.86
C VAL A 182 -13.49 -21.26 2.61
N PRO A 183 -14.20 -20.76 3.64
CA PRO A 183 -14.01 -19.43 4.24
C PRO A 183 -12.66 -19.32 4.96
N ALA A 184 -12.15 -18.09 5.08
CA ALA A 184 -10.88 -17.81 5.73
C ALA A 184 -10.97 -18.11 7.23
N LYS A 185 -9.99 -18.84 7.77
CA LYS A 185 -9.86 -19.17 9.19
C LYS A 185 -8.43 -18.91 9.66
N ALA A 186 -8.26 -18.69 10.96
CA ALA A 186 -6.94 -18.65 11.56
C ALA A 186 -6.19 -19.95 11.29
N GLY A 187 -4.92 -19.84 10.91
CA GLY A 187 -4.01 -20.97 10.74
C GLY A 187 -3.44 -21.48 12.06
#